data_AF-A0ABD7HG87-F1
#
_entry.id   AF-A0ABD7HG87-F1
#
_cell.length_a   1.000
_cell.length_b   1.000
_cell.length_c   1.000
_cell.angle_alpha   90.00
_cell.angle_beta   90.00
_cell.angle_gamma   90.00
#
_symmetry.space_group_name_H-M   'P 1'
#
loop_
_entity.id
_entity.type
_entity.pdbx_description
1 polymer ?
#
loop_
_entity_poly.entity_id
_entity_poly.type
_entity_poly.pdbx_seq_one_letter_code
_entity_poly.pdbx_strand_id
1 'polypeptide(L)'
;MNKVFRIALMLVAVGLVVIPAEGSAMTTSRAYADPLVPTPAPLPAPREMPQDAPRINNIGGAKVSSSAPQGEGNGMGQPLAAARELSNFTVPMFAKDGIFFPTTWAGKNIAIHLPGEMALAAAAWSGDGGATYTSNDVDYQVVPYSGGGGDIIIRRKTIFSPSDMAVGVRIPEGTHLRQGTNVVLVETDAHPGRPATVVGTFSIPVARDTQGAAINVTPGIGPGFPNQTNILINLGQANIFAFPIEITLSYRASNTPTSGALTADWDGMPAGVSPPQVITVPTDYVTDLDGRYRPAGVDPVLYAERHSGMCPGGPSQYTSPDGRTADFAPSCMRQQMCLDAAPRGTSVDVCNNTLFSNMSTNCTSAFGQQGDQYDTCLRVASDEIAWVKANMLTGPLCQPITPTTNTRLLPSNNNRYCETTN
;
A
#
# COMPACT_ATOMS: atom_id res chain seq x y z
N MET A 1 24.41 64.14 19.44
CA MET A 1 25.24 64.56 18.28
C MET A 1 24.86 63.65 17.11
N ASN A 2 24.10 64.15 16.11
CA ASN A 2 24.59 64.74 14.85
C ASN A 2 25.15 63.67 13.89
N LYS A 3 24.68 63.44 12.63
CA LYS A 3 23.69 64.04 11.70
C LYS A 3 23.14 62.88 10.82
N VAL A 4 21.91 62.77 10.28
CA VAL A 4 21.03 63.67 9.48
C VAL A 4 21.58 64.04 8.08
N PHE A 5 21.04 63.41 7.02
CA PHE A 5 20.66 63.98 5.70
C PHE A 5 19.78 62.90 5.00
N ARG A 6 18.50 63.08 4.59
CA ARG A 6 17.83 64.03 3.66
C ARG A 6 18.32 63.82 2.21
N ILE A 7 17.51 63.64 1.15
CA ILE A 7 16.15 64.13 0.73
C ILE A 7 15.58 63.13 -0.35
N ALA A 8 14.29 62.74 -0.43
CA ALA A 8 13.08 63.44 -0.98
C ALA A 8 13.13 63.75 -2.52
N LEU A 9 12.05 63.83 -3.34
CA LEU A 9 10.58 63.60 -3.26
C LEU A 9 9.97 63.70 -4.70
N MET A 10 8.65 63.47 -4.86
CA MET A 10 7.73 63.90 -5.97
C MET A 10 7.62 63.02 -7.23
N LEU A 11 6.54 62.93 -8.04
CA LEU A 11 5.06 63.21 -8.08
C LEU A 11 4.66 62.78 -9.53
N VAL A 12 3.71 61.89 -9.84
CA VAL A 12 2.22 62.00 -9.93
C VAL A 12 1.67 63.03 -10.95
N ALA A 13 1.18 62.53 -12.11
CA ALA A 13 0.03 62.99 -12.94
C ALA A 13 -0.08 62.03 -14.17
N VAL A 14 -1.11 61.19 -14.37
CA VAL A 14 -2.48 61.46 -14.88
C VAL A 14 -2.53 62.01 -16.33
N GLY A 15 -3.12 61.23 -17.25
CA GLY A 15 -3.48 61.61 -18.62
C GLY A 15 -4.31 60.51 -19.30
N LEU A 16 -5.41 60.86 -19.99
CA LEU A 16 -6.47 59.93 -20.42
C LEU A 16 -6.83 60.09 -21.92
N VAL A 17 -7.12 58.96 -22.60
CA VAL A 17 -7.91 58.80 -23.87
C VAL A 17 -7.33 59.29 -25.21
N VAL A 18 -7.30 58.40 -26.23
CA VAL A 18 -8.03 58.44 -27.55
C VAL A 18 -7.50 57.34 -28.50
N ILE A 19 -8.39 56.75 -29.31
CA ILE A 19 -8.22 55.66 -30.29
C ILE A 19 -9.19 55.93 -31.48
N PRO A 20 -8.97 55.48 -32.75
CA PRO A 20 -8.89 54.04 -33.11
C PRO A 20 -8.07 53.67 -34.41
N ALA A 21 -8.14 52.38 -34.79
CA ALA A 21 -8.10 51.80 -36.16
C ALA A 21 -6.76 51.78 -36.95
N GLU A 22 -6.49 50.87 -37.91
CA GLU A 22 -7.29 49.92 -38.71
C GLU A 22 -6.57 48.55 -38.96
N GLY A 23 -7.27 47.54 -39.52
CA GLY A 23 -6.65 46.36 -40.18
C GLY A 23 -6.97 44.98 -39.59
N SER A 24 -8.22 44.52 -39.58
CA SER A 24 -8.86 43.74 -40.67
C SER A 24 -8.46 42.25 -40.77
N ALA A 25 -9.26 41.37 -40.14
CA ALA A 25 -9.53 40.02 -40.64
C ALA A 25 -10.93 39.55 -40.18
N MET A 26 -11.89 39.45 -41.11
CA MET A 26 -13.16 38.78 -40.84
C MET A 26 -12.91 37.28 -40.66
N THR A 27 -13.32 36.72 -39.53
CA THR A 27 -13.79 35.33 -39.48
C THR A 27 -15.18 35.29 -38.88
N THR A 28 -16.02 34.42 -39.42
CA THR A 28 -17.46 34.39 -39.15
C THR A 28 -17.75 33.74 -37.81
N SER A 29 -18.49 34.44 -36.94
CA SER A 29 -19.01 33.89 -35.69
C SER A 29 -20.02 32.78 -35.98
N ARG A 30 -19.55 31.54 -36.12
CA ARG A 30 -20.38 30.37 -35.86
C ARG A 30 -20.59 30.28 -34.35
N ALA A 31 -21.84 30.27 -33.91
CA ALA A 31 -22.16 29.79 -32.57
C ALA A 31 -21.73 28.31 -32.51
N TYR A 32 -20.67 28.03 -31.74
CA TYR A 32 -20.31 26.66 -31.42
C TYR A 32 -21.24 26.19 -30.30
N ALA A 33 -21.75 24.96 -30.41
CA ALA A 33 -22.61 24.40 -29.38
C ALA A 33 -21.83 24.20 -28.07
N ASP A 34 -22.55 24.28 -26.96
CA ASP A 34 -22.06 24.01 -25.60
C ASP A 34 -21.35 22.63 -25.56
N PRO A 35 -20.24 22.46 -24.81
CA PRO A 35 -19.61 21.16 -24.68
C PRO A 35 -20.58 20.16 -24.06
N LEU A 36 -20.84 19.05 -24.77
CA LEU A 36 -21.65 17.94 -24.28
C LEU A 36 -21.07 17.39 -22.97
N VAL A 37 -21.69 17.76 -21.85
CA VAL A 37 -21.44 17.12 -20.55
C VAL A 37 -21.79 15.64 -20.71
N PRO A 38 -20.88 14.70 -20.41
CA PRO A 38 -21.20 13.27 -20.43
C PRO A 38 -22.30 13.00 -19.41
N THR A 39 -23.42 12.43 -19.84
CA THR A 39 -24.44 11.93 -18.91
C THR A 39 -23.82 10.85 -18.03
N PRO A 40 -23.98 10.91 -16.69
CA PRO A 40 -23.52 9.84 -15.82
C PRO A 40 -24.11 8.49 -16.25
N ALA A 41 -23.29 7.43 -16.18
CA ALA A 41 -23.79 6.08 -16.42
C ALA A 41 -24.99 5.79 -15.47
N PRO A 42 -26.06 5.13 -15.94
CA PRO A 42 -27.17 4.77 -15.07
C PRO A 42 -26.66 3.99 -13.87
N LEU A 43 -27.01 4.44 -12.66
CA LEU A 43 -26.76 3.67 -11.45
C LEU A 43 -27.37 2.27 -11.63
N PRO A 44 -26.65 1.19 -11.27
CA PRO A 44 -27.24 -0.15 -11.27
C PRO A 44 -28.54 -0.12 -10.47
N ALA A 45 -29.63 -0.62 -11.06
CA ALA A 45 -30.90 -0.72 -10.36
C ALA A 45 -30.67 -1.45 -9.02
N PRO A 46 -31.14 -0.91 -7.88
CA PRO A 46 -31.00 -1.57 -6.60
C PRO A 46 -31.57 -2.98 -6.70
N ARG A 47 -30.72 -4.00 -6.56
CA ARG A 47 -31.21 -5.36 -6.33
C ARG A 47 -31.87 -5.32 -4.96
N GLU A 48 -33.15 -5.69 -4.89
CA GLU A 48 -33.77 -5.94 -3.60
C GLU A 48 -32.92 -6.95 -2.84
N MET A 49 -32.46 -6.56 -1.64
CA MET A 49 -31.91 -7.54 -0.71
C MET A 49 -32.99 -8.59 -0.46
N PRO A 50 -32.64 -9.89 -0.42
CA PRO A 50 -33.55 -10.91 0.08
C PRO A 50 -34.06 -10.46 1.46
N GLN A 51 -35.37 -10.37 1.64
CA GLN A 51 -35.94 -9.90 2.89
C GLN A 51 -35.48 -10.80 4.04
N ASP A 52 -35.01 -10.17 5.13
CA ASP A 52 -34.65 -10.87 6.36
C ASP A 52 -35.80 -11.78 6.80
N ALA A 53 -35.47 -13.01 7.19
CA ALA A 53 -36.45 -13.90 7.80
C ALA A 53 -36.97 -13.25 9.11
N PRO A 54 -38.30 -13.13 9.31
CA PRO A 54 -38.84 -12.44 10.47
C PRO A 54 -38.41 -13.13 11.78
N ARG A 55 -38.00 -12.33 12.77
CA ARG A 55 -37.44 -12.75 14.08
C ARG A 55 -38.29 -13.74 14.90
N ILE A 56 -39.52 -14.01 14.50
CA ILE A 56 -40.48 -14.84 15.24
C ILE A 56 -41.16 -15.79 14.26
N ASN A 57 -40.80 -17.08 14.31
CA ASN A 57 -41.58 -18.14 13.69
C ASN A 57 -42.14 -19.05 14.79
N ASN A 58 -43.46 -18.99 14.98
CA ASN A 58 -44.15 -19.72 16.05
C ASN A 58 -44.41 -21.18 15.62
N ILE A 59 -43.45 -22.07 15.85
CA ILE A 59 -43.69 -23.52 15.77
C ILE A 59 -44.05 -24.03 17.17
N GLY A 60 -45.29 -24.49 17.35
CA GLY A 60 -45.69 -25.33 18.49
C GLY A 60 -45.62 -24.70 19.90
N GLY A 61 -45.55 -23.37 20.02
CA GLY A 61 -45.61 -22.67 21.31
C GLY A 61 -44.28 -22.46 22.04
N ALA A 62 -43.14 -22.88 21.46
CA ALA A 62 -41.82 -22.56 21.99
C ALA A 62 -41.29 -21.23 21.43
N LYS A 63 -40.91 -20.29 22.31
CA LYS A 63 -40.19 -19.07 21.92
C LYS A 63 -38.69 -19.37 21.80
N VAL A 64 -38.12 -19.23 20.61
CA VAL A 64 -36.67 -19.29 20.39
C VAL A 64 -36.18 -17.91 19.96
N SER A 65 -35.38 -17.27 20.82
CA SER A 65 -34.72 -16.00 20.51
C SER A 65 -33.30 -16.26 19.96
N SER A 66 -33.08 -15.93 18.68
CA SER A 66 -31.72 -15.86 18.12
C SER A 66 -30.97 -14.65 18.67
N SER A 67 -29.70 -14.84 19.04
CA SER A 67 -28.77 -13.78 19.47
C SER A 67 -27.91 -13.23 18.33
N ALA A 68 -28.06 -13.72 17.10
CA ALA A 68 -27.36 -13.17 15.93
C ALA A 68 -27.90 -11.78 15.54
N PRO A 69 -27.05 -10.80 15.23
CA PRO A 69 -27.44 -9.56 14.57
C PRO A 69 -28.14 -9.84 13.22
N GLN A 70 -29.03 -8.93 12.80
CA GLN A 70 -29.63 -9.03 11.46
C GLN A 70 -28.56 -8.79 10.38
N GLY A 71 -28.61 -9.59 9.31
CA GLY A 71 -27.56 -9.65 8.29
C GLY A 71 -26.52 -10.76 8.48
N GLU A 72 -26.41 -11.38 9.66
CA GLU A 72 -25.48 -12.50 9.90
C GLU A 72 -26.20 -13.86 9.84
N GLY A 73 -25.63 -14.79 9.06
CA GLY A 73 -26.10 -16.18 9.01
C GLY A 73 -25.87 -16.92 10.33
N ASN A 74 -26.57 -18.03 10.52
CA ASN A 74 -26.54 -18.84 11.76
C ASN A 74 -25.21 -19.55 12.09
N GLY A 75 -24.08 -19.14 11.49
CA GLY A 75 -22.76 -19.76 11.66
C GLY A 75 -22.63 -21.20 11.12
N MET A 76 -23.71 -21.76 10.56
CA MET A 76 -23.83 -23.18 10.20
C MET A 76 -24.09 -23.41 8.70
N GLY A 77 -23.99 -22.35 7.89
CA GLY A 77 -23.96 -22.47 6.43
C GLY A 77 -22.69 -23.21 5.97
N GLN A 78 -22.65 -23.63 4.69
CA GLN A 78 -21.37 -24.01 4.10
C GLN A 78 -20.36 -22.86 4.28
N PRO A 79 -19.10 -23.14 4.61
CA PRO A 79 -18.09 -22.10 4.73
C PRO A 79 -18.04 -21.29 3.44
N LEU A 80 -17.97 -19.95 3.56
CA LEU A 80 -17.78 -19.07 2.40
C LEU A 80 -16.63 -19.64 1.55
N ALA A 81 -16.94 -19.88 0.27
CA ALA A 81 -16.17 -20.65 -0.69
C ALA A 81 -14.69 -20.88 -0.32
N ALA A 82 -14.41 -22.09 0.19
CA ALA A 82 -13.08 -22.68 0.40
C ALA A 82 -11.95 -21.67 0.65
N ALA A 83 -11.99 -20.99 1.80
CA ALA A 83 -10.93 -20.11 2.31
C ALA A 83 -10.16 -19.36 1.21
N ARG A 84 -10.87 -18.56 0.41
CA ARG A 84 -10.25 -17.68 -0.58
C ARG A 84 -9.08 -16.96 0.08
N GLU A 85 -7.90 -17.08 -0.54
CA GLU A 85 -6.66 -16.56 -0.01
C GLU A 85 -6.87 -15.12 0.47
N LEU A 86 -6.66 -14.85 1.77
CA LEU A 86 -6.80 -13.52 2.36
C LEU A 86 -5.57 -12.67 2.00
N SER A 87 -5.33 -12.55 0.70
CA SER A 87 -4.22 -11.83 0.08
C SER A 87 -4.32 -10.31 0.19
N ASN A 88 -5.47 -9.83 0.66
CA ASN A 88 -5.76 -8.44 0.93
C ASN A 88 -5.84 -8.19 2.44
N PHE A 89 -5.42 -6.97 2.81
CA PHE A 89 -5.56 -6.39 4.13
C PHE A 89 -7.00 -6.52 4.66
N THR A 90 -7.18 -6.95 5.91
CA THR A 90 -8.51 -7.05 6.52
C THR A 90 -8.50 -6.42 7.92
N VAL A 91 -9.32 -5.40 8.07
CA VAL A 91 -9.61 -4.78 9.36
C VAL A 91 -10.90 -5.42 9.92
N PRO A 92 -11.01 -5.71 11.23
CA PRO A 92 -12.25 -6.13 11.87
C PRO A 92 -13.12 -4.95 12.32
N MET A 93 -14.37 -5.19 12.75
CA MET A 93 -15.16 -4.15 13.43
C MET A 93 -14.65 -3.86 14.86
N PHE A 94 -14.05 -4.86 15.52
CA PHE A 94 -13.45 -4.71 16.84
C PHE A 94 -12.00 -5.15 16.82
N ALA A 95 -11.09 -4.30 17.32
CA ALA A 95 -9.64 -4.54 17.28
C ALA A 95 -9.22 -5.90 17.85
N LYS A 96 -9.90 -6.36 18.92
CA LYS A 96 -9.71 -7.65 19.60
C LYS A 96 -9.80 -8.89 18.72
N ASP A 97 -10.42 -8.80 17.55
CA ASP A 97 -10.53 -9.92 16.61
C ASP A 97 -9.24 -10.08 15.76
N GLY A 98 -8.33 -9.09 15.84
CA GLY A 98 -7.04 -9.02 15.15
C GLY A 98 -7.14 -8.36 13.77
N ILE A 99 -6.17 -7.51 13.44
CA ILE A 99 -6.05 -6.86 12.14
C ILE A 99 -5.16 -7.72 11.25
N PHE A 100 -5.67 -8.21 10.13
CA PHE A 100 -4.97 -9.20 9.30
C PHE A 100 -4.21 -8.54 8.15
N PHE A 101 -2.92 -8.84 8.05
CA PHE A 101 -2.04 -8.37 6.98
C PHE A 101 -1.51 -9.60 6.23
N PRO A 102 -1.46 -9.58 4.89
CA PRO A 102 -0.86 -10.67 4.12
C PRO A 102 0.66 -10.71 4.31
N THR A 103 1.27 -11.82 3.89
CA THR A 103 2.73 -11.95 3.77
C THR A 103 3.10 -12.21 2.30
N THR A 104 4.40 -12.28 1.98
CA THR A 104 4.85 -12.83 0.68
C THR A 104 4.89 -14.37 0.66
N TRP A 105 4.47 -15.03 1.74
CA TRP A 105 4.21 -16.47 1.75
C TRP A 105 2.72 -16.72 1.43
N ALA A 106 2.46 -17.30 0.26
CA ALA A 106 1.11 -17.60 -0.22
C ALA A 106 0.25 -18.32 0.84
N GLY A 107 -0.98 -17.85 1.03
CA GLY A 107 -1.93 -18.37 2.01
C GLY A 107 -1.58 -18.13 3.49
N LYS A 108 -0.56 -17.32 3.79
CA LYS A 108 -0.14 -17.01 5.17
C LYS A 108 -0.28 -15.52 5.46
N ASN A 109 -0.96 -15.21 6.56
CA ASN A 109 -1.16 -13.86 7.08
C ASN A 109 -0.62 -13.76 8.50
N ILE A 110 -0.24 -12.54 8.90
CA ILE A 110 -0.11 -12.17 10.32
C ILE A 110 -1.42 -11.56 10.82
N ALA A 111 -1.64 -11.59 12.14
CA ALA A 111 -2.65 -10.76 12.80
C ALA A 111 -1.99 -9.84 13.82
N ILE A 112 -2.26 -8.53 13.72
CA ILE A 112 -1.81 -7.51 14.65
C ILE A 112 -2.94 -7.19 15.63
N HIS A 113 -2.62 -7.26 16.91
CA HIS A 113 -3.48 -6.94 18.04
C HIS A 113 -3.03 -5.62 18.66
N LEU A 114 -3.99 -4.74 18.93
CA LEU A 114 -3.70 -3.39 19.42
C LEU A 114 -3.55 -3.37 20.95
N PRO A 115 -2.63 -2.56 21.51
CA PRO A 115 -2.54 -2.41 22.95
C PRO A 115 -3.87 -1.91 23.54
N GLY A 116 -4.43 -2.67 24.49
CA GLY A 116 -5.71 -2.33 25.12
C GLY A 116 -6.94 -2.60 24.24
N GLU A 117 -6.84 -3.42 23.19
CA GLU A 117 -7.90 -3.71 22.20
C GLU A 117 -9.29 -4.03 22.75
N MET A 118 -9.38 -4.59 23.97
CA MET A 118 -10.65 -4.89 24.66
C MET A 118 -11.41 -3.65 25.15
N ALA A 119 -10.74 -2.50 25.27
CA ALA A 119 -11.30 -1.23 25.73
C ALA A 119 -11.46 -0.19 24.60
N LEU A 120 -11.10 -0.55 23.36
CA LEU A 120 -11.25 0.33 22.20
C LEU A 120 -12.70 0.34 21.71
N ALA A 121 -13.14 1.50 21.20
CA ALA A 121 -14.40 1.61 20.49
C ALA A 121 -14.40 0.75 19.21
N ALA A 122 -15.60 0.49 18.67
CA ALA A 122 -15.76 -0.11 17.35
C ALA A 122 -15.11 0.75 16.26
N ALA A 123 -14.65 0.10 15.19
CA ALA A 123 -13.99 0.71 14.05
C ALA A 123 -14.80 1.87 13.44
N ALA A 124 -14.24 3.08 13.50
CA ALA A 124 -14.69 4.20 12.67
C ALA A 124 -14.06 4.08 11.29
N TRP A 125 -14.78 3.44 10.37
CA TRP A 125 -14.34 3.13 9.01
C TRP A 125 -14.07 4.37 8.15
N SER A 126 -12.96 4.34 7.41
CA SER A 126 -12.64 5.32 6.35
C SER A 126 -12.95 4.75 4.96
N GLY A 127 -13.19 5.63 3.99
CA GLY A 127 -13.63 5.25 2.63
C GLY A 127 -12.60 4.51 1.77
N ASP A 128 -11.36 4.42 2.25
CA ASP A 128 -10.22 3.69 1.68
C ASP A 128 -10.09 2.25 2.22
N GLY A 129 -11.00 1.81 3.11
CA GLY A 129 -10.96 0.51 3.77
C GLY A 129 -10.14 0.49 5.06
N GLY A 130 -9.60 1.63 5.49
CA GLY A 130 -9.00 1.81 6.81
C GLY A 130 -10.04 1.98 7.92
N ALA A 131 -9.56 2.11 9.16
CA ALA A 131 -10.40 2.44 10.30
C ALA A 131 -9.62 3.16 11.40
N THR A 132 -10.34 3.91 12.24
CA THR A 132 -9.81 4.41 13.51
C THR A 132 -10.49 3.71 14.68
N TYR A 133 -9.70 3.15 15.59
CA TYR A 133 -10.14 2.64 16.88
C TYR A 133 -9.79 3.64 17.97
N THR A 134 -10.78 4.09 18.74
CA THR A 134 -10.58 5.19 19.69
C THR A 134 -10.68 4.75 21.14
N SER A 135 -9.97 5.47 22.02
CA SER A 135 -10.11 5.36 23.48
C SER A 135 -9.91 6.73 24.15
N ASN A 136 -9.94 6.78 25.48
CA ASN A 136 -9.67 8.02 26.21
C ASN A 136 -8.20 8.46 26.10
N ASP A 137 -7.27 7.51 25.99
CA ASP A 137 -5.82 7.77 26.11
C ASP A 137 -5.06 7.65 24.79
N VAL A 138 -5.47 6.73 23.91
CA VAL A 138 -4.78 6.42 22.65
C VAL A 138 -5.80 6.14 21.55
N ASP A 139 -5.60 6.75 20.38
CA ASP A 139 -6.29 6.34 19.15
C ASP A 139 -5.33 5.55 18.25
N TYR A 140 -5.89 4.58 17.52
CA TYR A 140 -5.17 3.78 16.53
C TYR A 140 -5.86 3.94 15.18
N GLN A 141 -5.26 4.73 14.29
CA GLN A 141 -5.69 4.83 12.90
C GLN A 141 -4.92 3.80 12.06
N VAL A 142 -5.65 3.06 11.23
CA VAL A 142 -5.14 1.93 10.46
C VAL A 142 -5.35 2.25 8.99
N VAL A 143 -4.25 2.44 8.26
CA VAL A 143 -4.22 2.89 6.87
C VAL A 143 -3.76 1.73 5.98
N PRO A 144 -4.65 1.09 5.19
CA PRO A 144 -4.30 0.00 4.29
C PRO A 144 -3.60 0.51 3.03
N TYR A 145 -2.80 -0.36 2.41
CA TYR A 145 -2.30 -0.17 1.04
C TYR A 145 -2.68 -1.34 0.14
N SER A 146 -2.92 -1.03 -1.13
CA SER A 146 -3.40 -1.98 -2.15
C SER A 146 -2.48 -3.20 -2.35
N GLY A 147 -1.19 -3.09 -2.02
CA GLY A 147 -0.21 -4.18 -2.11
C GLY A 147 0.20 -4.78 -0.77
N GLY A 148 -0.77 -5.14 0.07
CA GLY A 148 -0.51 -6.05 1.19
C GLY A 148 0.38 -5.48 2.28
N GLY A 149 0.19 -4.20 2.59
CA GLY A 149 0.79 -3.55 3.74
C GLY A 149 -0.17 -2.53 4.33
N GLY A 150 0.27 -1.86 5.38
CA GLY A 150 -0.44 -0.72 5.95
C GLY A 150 0.32 -0.11 7.10
N ASP A 151 -0.13 1.06 7.50
CA ASP A 151 0.44 1.83 8.60
C ASP A 151 -0.55 1.88 9.75
N ILE A 152 -0.05 1.68 10.97
CA ILE A 152 -0.81 1.88 12.21
C ILE A 152 -0.26 3.14 12.86
N ILE A 153 -1.02 4.23 12.74
CA ILE A 153 -0.73 5.53 13.35
C ILE A 153 -1.32 5.52 14.76
N ILE A 154 -0.44 5.47 15.76
CA ILE A 154 -0.79 5.46 17.18
C ILE A 154 -0.68 6.89 17.70
N ARG A 155 -1.82 7.47 18.10
CA ARG A 155 -1.90 8.84 18.62
C ARG A 155 -2.09 8.84 20.13
N ARG A 156 -1.02 9.07 20.89
CA ARG A 156 -1.07 9.26 22.35
C ARG A 156 -1.61 10.65 22.66
N LYS A 157 -2.76 10.71 23.35
CA LYS A 157 -3.46 11.98 23.60
C LYS A 157 -2.87 12.80 24.74
N THR A 158 -2.33 12.15 25.78
CA THR A 158 -1.90 12.84 27.00
C THR A 158 -0.65 12.19 27.61
N ILE A 159 -0.04 12.88 28.58
CA ILE A 159 1.03 12.33 29.41
C ILE A 159 0.66 11.04 30.15
N PHE A 160 -0.63 10.80 30.40
CA PHE A 160 -1.11 9.60 31.09
C PHE A 160 -1.25 8.39 30.17
N SER A 161 -1.23 8.60 28.84
CA SER A 161 -1.16 7.52 27.85
C SER A 161 0.14 6.71 28.04
N PRO A 162 0.15 5.37 27.89
CA PRO A 162 1.35 4.56 28.12
C PRO A 162 2.58 5.02 27.31
N SER A 163 3.76 5.10 27.95
CA SER A 163 5.06 5.35 27.28
C SER A 163 5.65 4.11 26.61
N ASP A 164 5.28 2.95 27.16
CA ASP A 164 5.63 1.62 26.67
C ASP A 164 4.38 0.97 26.10
N MET A 165 4.46 0.52 24.85
CA MET A 165 3.36 -0.16 24.17
C MET A 165 3.84 -1.51 23.63
N ALA A 166 2.99 -2.52 23.81
CA ALA A 166 3.21 -3.87 23.30
C ALA A 166 2.16 -4.15 22.22
N VAL A 167 2.59 -4.09 20.96
CA VAL A 167 1.75 -4.45 19.81
C VAL A 167 1.88 -5.95 19.60
N GLY A 168 0.77 -6.68 19.74
CA GLY A 168 0.78 -8.14 19.73
C GLY A 168 0.71 -8.71 18.33
N VAL A 169 1.75 -9.39 17.87
CA VAL A 169 1.81 -10.00 16.54
C VAL A 169 1.63 -11.52 16.66
N ARG A 170 0.52 -12.01 16.13
CA ARG A 170 0.30 -13.45 15.90
C ARG A 170 0.81 -13.80 14.51
N ILE A 171 1.85 -14.61 14.47
CA ILE A 171 2.55 -15.03 13.24
C ILE A 171 2.05 -16.40 12.74
N PRO A 172 2.13 -16.69 11.43
CA PRO A 172 1.75 -17.99 10.88
C PRO A 172 2.71 -19.11 11.33
N GLU A 173 2.19 -20.34 11.42
CA GLU A 173 3.00 -21.53 11.68
C GLU A 173 4.10 -21.70 10.62
N GLY A 174 5.31 -22.04 11.08
CA GLY A 174 6.53 -22.12 10.28
C GLY A 174 7.24 -20.77 10.09
N THR A 175 6.99 -19.80 10.96
CA THR A 175 7.69 -18.50 11.00
C THR A 175 8.08 -18.08 12.41
N HIS A 176 9.05 -17.17 12.49
CA HIS A 176 9.46 -16.47 13.71
C HIS A 176 9.63 -14.96 13.44
N LEU A 177 9.67 -14.17 14.51
CA LEU A 177 10.13 -12.78 14.45
C LEU A 177 11.63 -12.71 14.71
N ARG A 178 12.35 -11.91 13.91
CA ARG A 178 13.77 -11.62 14.11
C ARG A 178 14.03 -10.12 14.11
N GLN A 179 14.83 -9.65 15.06
CA GLN A 179 15.33 -8.27 15.04
C GLN A 179 16.31 -8.10 13.88
N GLY A 180 16.10 -7.07 13.05
CA GLY A 180 17.04 -6.61 12.03
C GLY A 180 17.63 -5.24 12.39
N THR A 181 18.45 -4.70 11.49
CA THR A 181 18.91 -3.31 11.60
C THR A 181 17.75 -2.39 11.22
N ASN A 182 17.21 -1.66 12.20
CA ASN A 182 16.09 -0.74 12.04
C ASN A 182 14.76 -1.34 11.51
N VAL A 183 14.57 -2.65 11.69
CA VAL A 183 13.35 -3.38 11.32
C VAL A 183 13.10 -4.56 12.25
N VAL A 184 11.85 -5.03 12.34
CA VAL A 184 11.52 -6.38 12.82
C VAL A 184 11.04 -7.20 11.63
N LEU A 185 11.64 -8.37 11.43
CA LEU A 185 11.41 -9.23 10.28
C LEU A 185 10.50 -10.39 10.68
N VAL A 186 9.53 -10.70 9.83
CA VAL A 186 8.80 -11.98 9.84
C VAL A 186 9.54 -12.90 8.88
N GLU A 187 10.13 -13.99 9.37
CA GLU A 187 10.92 -14.92 8.55
C GLU A 187 10.36 -16.35 8.65
N THR A 188 10.46 -17.11 7.56
CA THR A 188 10.22 -18.55 7.59
C THR A 188 11.25 -19.27 8.45
N ASP A 189 10.84 -20.37 9.07
CA ASP A 189 11.77 -21.19 9.84
C ASP A 189 12.76 -21.92 8.92
N ALA A 190 14.05 -21.85 9.26
CA ALA A 190 15.10 -22.48 8.48
C ALA A 190 15.03 -24.02 8.56
N HIS A 191 15.17 -24.67 7.41
CA HIS A 191 15.17 -26.13 7.29
C HIS A 191 16.41 -26.60 6.49
N PRO A 192 16.85 -27.87 6.60
CA PRO A 192 17.97 -28.38 5.82
C PRO A 192 17.80 -28.14 4.31
N GLY A 193 18.72 -27.40 3.70
CA GLY A 193 18.67 -27.02 2.28
C GLY A 193 17.71 -25.85 1.94
N ARG A 194 17.06 -25.22 2.93
CA ARG A 194 16.20 -24.04 2.77
C ARG A 194 16.45 -23.04 3.91
N PRO A 195 17.29 -22.00 3.71
CA PRO A 195 17.50 -20.98 4.74
C PRO A 195 16.19 -20.21 5.02
N ALA A 196 16.13 -19.56 6.19
CA ALA A 196 15.06 -18.63 6.52
C ALA A 196 14.94 -17.53 5.45
N THR A 197 13.71 -17.17 5.10
CA THR A 197 13.40 -16.12 4.12
C THR A 197 12.43 -15.11 4.72
N VAL A 198 12.70 -13.82 4.52
CA VAL A 198 11.77 -12.74 4.92
C VAL A 198 10.46 -12.87 4.15
N VAL A 199 9.34 -12.81 4.88
CA VAL A 199 7.98 -12.84 4.33
C VAL A 199 7.13 -11.62 4.73
N GLY A 200 7.63 -10.81 5.67
CA GLY A 200 7.04 -9.54 6.09
C GLY A 200 8.06 -8.69 6.86
N THR A 201 7.87 -7.38 6.86
CA THR A 201 8.75 -6.40 7.53
C THR A 201 7.92 -5.39 8.30
N PHE A 202 8.30 -5.14 9.55
CA PHE A 202 7.91 -3.96 10.32
C PHE A 202 9.07 -2.96 10.32
N SER A 203 8.81 -1.69 10.02
CA SER A 203 9.80 -0.62 10.25
C SER A 203 9.89 -0.26 11.74
N ILE A 204 10.96 0.44 12.15
CA ILE A 204 10.92 1.15 13.43
C ILE A 204 9.71 2.10 13.43
N PRO A 205 8.93 2.21 14.52
CA PRO A 205 7.94 3.25 14.64
C PRO A 205 8.61 4.61 14.74
N VAL A 206 8.39 5.51 13.77
CA VAL A 206 8.84 6.90 13.93
C VAL A 206 7.86 7.63 14.82
N ALA A 207 8.37 8.29 15.87
CA ALA A 207 7.57 9.09 16.79
C ALA A 207 7.89 10.58 16.66
N ARG A 208 6.86 11.43 16.68
CA ARG A 208 6.97 12.90 16.58
C ARG A 208 6.16 13.57 17.68
N ASP A 209 6.65 14.68 18.20
CA ASP A 209 5.88 15.58 19.06
C ASP A 209 5.03 16.58 18.28
N THR A 210 4.25 17.41 19.00
CA THR A 210 3.41 18.47 18.42
C THR A 210 4.16 19.56 17.64
N GLN A 211 5.48 19.64 17.80
CA GLN A 211 6.35 20.58 17.12
C GLN A 211 7.03 19.93 15.90
N GLY A 212 6.75 18.64 15.65
CA GLY A 212 7.37 17.84 14.59
C GLY A 212 8.78 17.36 14.92
N ALA A 213 9.25 17.50 16.16
CA ALA A 213 10.56 17.00 16.56
C ALA A 213 10.53 15.47 16.69
N ALA A 214 11.60 14.82 16.22
CA ALA A 214 11.72 13.36 16.28
C ALA A 214 11.97 12.89 17.72
N ILE A 215 11.27 11.84 18.12
CA ILE A 215 11.43 11.14 19.39
C ILE A 215 12.06 9.78 19.08
N ASN A 216 13.19 9.48 19.73
CA ASN A 216 13.88 8.19 19.54
C ASN A 216 13.00 7.04 20.04
N VAL A 217 12.71 6.10 19.15
CA VAL A 217 11.99 4.86 19.47
C VAL A 217 12.95 3.68 19.40
N THR A 218 12.99 2.88 20.45
CA THR A 218 13.73 1.61 20.43
C THR A 218 12.73 0.46 20.26
N PRO A 219 12.67 -0.20 19.09
CA PRO A 219 11.82 -1.36 18.89
C PRO A 219 12.49 -2.60 19.48
N GLY A 220 11.73 -3.37 20.26
CA GLY A 220 12.16 -4.66 20.79
C GLY A 220 11.20 -5.78 20.43
N ILE A 221 11.64 -7.02 20.61
CA ILE A 221 10.78 -8.21 20.59
C ILE A 221 10.62 -8.68 22.04
N GLY A 222 9.39 -8.82 22.50
CA GLY A 222 9.03 -9.23 23.85
C GLY A 222 8.06 -10.42 23.89
N PRO A 223 7.92 -11.07 25.05
CA PRO A 223 6.92 -12.13 25.23
C PRO A 223 5.51 -11.56 25.04
N GLY A 224 4.65 -12.31 24.33
CA GLY A 224 3.23 -12.02 24.15
C GLY A 224 2.33 -13.04 24.85
N PHE A 225 1.03 -13.01 24.54
CA PHE A 225 0.11 -14.07 24.92
C PHE A 225 0.45 -15.39 24.20
N PRO A 226 -0.08 -16.56 24.63
CA PRO A 226 0.14 -17.81 23.91
C PRO A 226 -0.19 -17.71 22.41
N ASN A 227 0.73 -18.15 21.56
CA ASN A 227 0.70 -18.00 20.09
C ASN A 227 0.82 -16.55 19.57
N GLN A 228 1.40 -15.65 20.35
CA GLN A 228 1.64 -14.24 19.99
C GLN A 228 3.00 -13.77 20.53
N THR A 229 3.66 -12.91 19.76
CA THR A 229 4.91 -12.24 20.15
C THR A 229 4.69 -10.73 20.12
N ASN A 230 5.21 -10.00 21.09
CA ASN A 230 5.00 -8.55 21.16
C ASN A 230 6.13 -7.79 20.46
N ILE A 231 5.77 -6.84 19.59
CA ILE A 231 6.66 -5.74 19.22
C ILE A 231 6.53 -4.68 20.31
N LEU A 232 7.65 -4.41 20.98
CA LEU A 232 7.76 -3.42 22.04
C LEU A 232 8.12 -2.07 21.43
N ILE A 233 7.35 -1.04 21.78
CA ILE A 233 7.55 0.34 21.38
C ILE A 233 7.85 1.13 22.66
N ASN A 234 9.12 1.50 22.86
CA ASN A 234 9.56 2.35 23.97
C ASN A 234 9.96 3.74 23.43
N LEU A 235 9.37 4.78 24.01
CA LEU A 235 9.52 6.19 23.58
C LEU A 235 10.50 6.99 24.46
N GLY A 236 11.26 6.32 25.35
CA GLY A 236 12.12 6.97 26.33
C GLY A 236 11.35 7.76 27.40
N GLN A 237 12.01 8.77 27.98
CA GLN A 237 11.40 9.65 28.98
C GLN A 237 10.34 10.56 28.34
N ALA A 238 9.13 10.57 28.89
CA ALA A 238 8.04 11.39 28.37
C ALA A 238 8.30 12.90 28.58
N ASN A 239 8.50 13.63 27.48
CA ASN A 239 8.42 15.09 27.49
C ASN A 239 6.96 15.52 27.72
N ILE A 240 6.70 16.21 28.83
CA ILE A 240 5.33 16.57 29.26
C ILE A 240 4.63 17.55 28.30
N PHE A 241 5.39 18.25 27.45
CA PHE A 241 4.90 19.23 26.48
C PHE A 241 4.78 18.69 25.05
N ALA A 242 5.11 17.42 24.82
CA ALA A 242 5.17 16.81 23.49
C ALA A 242 3.81 16.29 22.96
N PHE A 243 2.72 16.43 23.73
CA PHE A 243 1.45 15.74 23.47
C PHE A 243 0.42 16.57 22.67
N PRO A 244 -0.29 15.98 21.70
CA PRO A 244 -0.26 14.56 21.31
C PRO A 244 1.03 14.12 20.60
N ILE A 245 1.45 12.89 20.88
CA ILE A 245 2.57 12.22 20.18
C ILE A 245 1.97 11.26 19.16
N GLU A 246 2.42 11.35 17.92
CA GLU A 246 2.05 10.44 16.84
C GLU A 246 3.20 9.48 16.52
N ILE A 247 2.87 8.20 16.33
CA ILE A 247 3.82 7.10 16.19
C ILE A 247 3.34 6.20 15.05
N THR A 248 4.12 6.07 13.98
CA THR A 248 3.70 5.28 12.80
C THR A 248 4.42 3.93 12.76
N LEU A 249 3.70 2.85 13.09
CA LEU A 249 4.18 1.48 12.87
C LEU A 249 3.76 1.01 11.47
N SER A 250 4.70 0.95 10.54
CA SER A 250 4.46 0.44 9.18
C SER A 250 4.74 -1.07 9.11
N TYR A 251 3.81 -1.82 8.51
CA TYR A 251 4.05 -3.19 8.05
C TYR A 251 3.96 -3.27 6.52
N ARG A 252 4.85 -4.07 5.91
CA ARG A 252 4.83 -4.42 4.48
C ARG A 252 5.00 -5.93 4.32
N ALA A 253 4.21 -6.55 3.45
CA ALA A 253 4.48 -7.90 2.94
C ALA A 253 5.72 -7.86 2.04
N SER A 254 6.90 -7.95 2.65
CA SER A 254 8.19 -7.88 1.97
C SER A 254 8.83 -9.25 1.74
N ASN A 255 9.75 -9.30 0.78
CA ASN A 255 10.76 -10.35 0.66
C ASN A 255 12.20 -9.81 0.78
N THR A 256 12.36 -8.52 1.10
CA THR A 256 13.65 -7.88 1.40
C THR A 256 13.81 -7.67 2.91
N PRO A 257 15.04 -7.80 3.47
CA PRO A 257 15.31 -7.58 4.90
C PRO A 257 15.43 -6.10 5.26
N THR A 258 14.99 -5.18 4.40
CA THR A 258 15.00 -3.73 4.61
C THR A 258 13.77 -3.12 3.96
N SER A 259 13.09 -2.24 4.69
CA SER A 259 12.00 -1.39 4.19
C SER A 259 12.49 0.05 3.89
N GLY A 260 13.80 0.25 3.77
CA GLY A 260 14.40 1.48 3.20
C GLY A 260 14.84 2.58 4.18
N ALA A 261 14.66 2.39 5.50
CA ALA A 261 15.21 3.30 6.51
C ALA A 261 16.68 2.97 6.81
N LEU A 262 17.61 3.85 6.43
CA LEU A 262 19.06 3.64 6.66
C LEU A 262 19.43 3.79 8.14
N THR A 263 18.75 4.69 8.85
CA THR A 263 18.86 4.94 10.29
C THR A 263 17.45 5.04 10.90
N ALA A 264 17.35 4.97 12.24
CA ALA A 264 16.06 5.09 12.95
C ALA A 264 15.36 6.45 12.68
N ASP A 265 16.16 7.50 12.49
CA ASP A 265 15.80 8.89 12.26
C ASP A 265 15.89 9.31 10.77
N TRP A 266 15.87 8.35 9.84
CA TRP A 266 16.06 8.61 8.41
C TRP A 266 14.99 9.54 7.82
N ASP A 267 15.37 10.80 7.59
CA ASP A 267 14.55 11.91 7.03
C ASP A 267 14.66 12.00 5.49
N GLY A 268 15.28 11.00 4.86
CA GLY A 268 15.43 10.90 3.41
C GLY A 268 16.74 11.45 2.87
N MET A 269 16.88 11.42 1.55
CA MET A 269 18.01 12.04 0.88
C MET A 269 17.92 13.56 0.92
N PRO A 270 19.07 14.28 0.89
CA PRO A 270 19.09 15.72 0.63
C PRO A 270 18.52 16.06 -0.76
N ALA A 271 18.03 17.30 -0.91
CA ALA A 271 17.50 17.78 -2.20
C ALA A 271 18.52 17.63 -3.33
N GLY A 272 18.07 17.19 -4.51
CA GLY A 272 18.92 16.93 -5.68
C GLY A 272 19.88 15.73 -5.58
N VAL A 273 19.87 14.95 -4.50
CA VAL A 273 20.69 13.72 -4.35
C VAL A 273 19.88 12.49 -4.73
N SER A 274 20.43 11.63 -5.59
CA SER A 274 19.82 10.35 -5.94
C SER A 274 19.88 9.36 -4.76
N PRO A 275 18.80 8.63 -4.44
CA PRO A 275 18.84 7.59 -3.41
C PRO A 275 19.76 6.42 -3.80
N PRO A 276 20.26 5.64 -2.83
CA PRO A 276 20.91 4.38 -3.13
C PRO A 276 19.94 3.42 -3.81
N GLN A 277 20.47 2.59 -4.70
CA GLN A 277 19.71 1.52 -5.33
C GLN A 277 19.50 0.37 -4.33
N VAL A 278 18.43 0.46 -3.53
CA VAL A 278 18.06 -0.59 -2.55
C VAL A 278 17.51 -1.83 -3.26
N ILE A 279 16.77 -1.64 -4.35
CA ILE A 279 16.29 -2.71 -5.23
C ILE A 279 17.16 -2.74 -6.48
N THR A 280 17.86 -3.84 -6.73
CA THR A 280 18.79 -3.96 -7.86
C THR A 280 18.06 -3.99 -9.21
N VAL A 281 18.41 -3.09 -10.12
CA VAL A 281 18.04 -3.16 -11.54
C VAL A 281 18.60 -4.46 -12.17
N PRO A 282 17.78 -5.32 -12.79
CA PRO A 282 18.29 -6.46 -13.55
C PRO A 282 18.94 -6.00 -14.86
N THR A 283 20.23 -6.29 -15.05
CA THR A 283 20.95 -6.00 -16.31
C THR A 283 20.37 -6.83 -17.45
N ASP A 284 20.25 -6.24 -18.64
CA ASP A 284 19.68 -6.86 -19.85
C ASP A 284 18.27 -7.43 -19.65
N TYR A 285 17.48 -6.83 -18.76
CA TYR A 285 16.14 -7.28 -18.36
C TYR A 285 15.21 -7.63 -19.52
N VAL A 286 15.16 -6.81 -20.59
CA VAL A 286 14.19 -6.95 -21.70
C VAL A 286 14.72 -7.86 -22.81
N THR A 287 16.02 -7.76 -23.11
CA THR A 287 16.68 -8.54 -24.18
C THR A 287 16.97 -9.97 -23.72
N ASP A 288 17.29 -10.14 -22.43
CA ASP A 288 17.59 -11.39 -21.74
C ASP A 288 18.41 -12.37 -22.58
N LEU A 289 19.52 -11.90 -23.17
CA LEU A 289 20.25 -12.66 -24.20
C LEU A 289 20.61 -14.08 -23.72
N ASP A 290 21.09 -14.17 -22.48
CA ASP A 290 21.48 -15.43 -21.82
C ASP A 290 20.30 -16.29 -21.32
N GLY A 291 19.06 -15.79 -21.34
CA GLY A 291 17.89 -16.50 -20.82
C GLY A 291 17.88 -16.65 -19.31
N ARG A 292 18.34 -15.62 -18.59
CA ARG A 292 18.50 -15.59 -17.15
C ARG A 292 17.20 -15.30 -16.41
N TYR A 293 16.27 -14.57 -17.02
CA TYR A 293 15.04 -14.11 -16.37
C TYR A 293 13.77 -14.72 -16.97
N ARG A 294 13.74 -14.96 -18.28
CA ARG A 294 12.59 -15.58 -18.96
C ARG A 294 12.39 -17.03 -18.50
N PRO A 295 11.14 -17.51 -18.32
CA PRO A 295 10.89 -18.92 -18.06
C PRO A 295 11.43 -19.83 -19.17
N ALA A 296 11.85 -21.04 -18.79
CA ALA A 296 12.44 -22.00 -19.72
C ALA A 296 11.47 -22.33 -20.88
N GLY A 297 11.95 -22.16 -22.12
CA GLY A 297 11.17 -22.42 -23.33
C GLY A 297 10.27 -21.27 -23.81
N VAL A 298 10.32 -20.10 -23.17
CA VAL A 298 9.65 -18.89 -23.67
C VAL A 298 10.50 -18.23 -24.76
N ASP A 299 9.87 -17.82 -25.85
CA ASP A 299 10.51 -17.09 -26.94
C ASP A 299 11.03 -15.70 -26.51
N PRO A 300 12.26 -15.30 -26.88
CA PRO A 300 12.84 -14.01 -26.49
C PRO A 300 12.03 -12.80 -26.96
N VAL A 301 11.34 -12.87 -28.10
CA VAL A 301 10.56 -11.75 -28.65
C VAL A 301 9.27 -11.58 -27.85
N LEU A 302 8.55 -12.67 -27.55
CA LEU A 302 7.36 -12.59 -26.68
C LEU A 302 7.68 -12.07 -25.28
N TYR A 303 8.81 -12.49 -24.72
CA TYR A 303 9.30 -11.97 -23.44
C TYR A 303 9.62 -10.46 -23.55
N ALA A 304 10.39 -10.04 -24.57
CA ALA A 304 10.70 -8.64 -24.79
C ALA A 304 9.44 -7.77 -25.02
N GLU A 305 8.44 -8.27 -25.74
CA GLU A 305 7.15 -7.59 -25.98
C GLU A 305 6.46 -7.21 -24.66
N ARG A 306 6.26 -8.16 -23.74
CA ARG A 306 5.62 -7.90 -22.43
C ARG A 306 6.49 -7.00 -21.53
N HIS A 307 7.82 -7.19 -21.55
CA HIS A 307 8.73 -6.57 -20.57
C HIS A 307 9.24 -5.17 -20.99
N SER A 308 9.07 -4.80 -22.26
CA SER A 308 9.52 -3.52 -22.84
C SER A 308 8.99 -2.26 -22.15
N GLY A 309 7.82 -2.33 -21.50
CA GLY A 309 7.18 -1.20 -20.82
C GLY A 309 7.78 -0.81 -19.47
N MET A 310 8.63 -1.65 -18.87
CA MET A 310 9.21 -1.51 -17.51
C MET A 310 8.18 -1.47 -16.37
N CYS A 311 7.32 -0.45 -16.29
CA CYS A 311 6.13 -0.39 -15.41
C CYS A 311 4.87 -0.26 -16.29
N PRO A 312 4.12 -1.35 -16.54
CA PRO A 312 2.89 -1.29 -17.30
C PRO A 312 1.78 -0.66 -16.46
N GLY A 313 1.30 0.53 -16.83
CA GLY A 313 0.08 1.14 -16.30
C GLY A 313 0.26 2.47 -15.57
N GLY A 314 1.38 2.67 -14.88
CA GLY A 314 1.67 3.87 -14.12
C GLY A 314 3.10 4.41 -14.29
N PRO A 315 3.51 5.33 -13.40
CA PRO A 315 4.79 6.02 -13.53
C PRO A 315 5.95 5.11 -13.12
N SER A 316 7.00 5.05 -13.94
CA SER A 316 8.23 4.33 -13.62
C SER A 316 9.05 4.95 -12.48
N GLN A 317 8.69 6.16 -12.03
CA GLN A 317 9.31 6.85 -10.90
C GLN A 317 8.35 7.89 -10.30
N TYR A 318 8.53 8.23 -9.04
CA TYR A 318 7.96 9.44 -8.44
C TYR A 318 9.07 10.47 -8.19
N THR A 319 8.88 11.69 -8.70
CA THR A 319 9.81 12.83 -8.53
C THR A 319 9.13 13.94 -7.76
N SER A 320 9.76 14.41 -6.68
CA SER A 320 9.30 15.51 -5.84
C SER A 320 9.65 16.89 -6.45
N PRO A 321 9.00 17.98 -6.00
CA PRO A 321 9.34 19.34 -6.43
C PRO A 321 10.77 19.78 -6.09
N ASP A 322 11.42 19.13 -5.12
CA ASP A 322 12.83 19.37 -4.73
C ASP A 322 13.85 18.49 -5.49
N GLY A 323 13.39 17.77 -6.51
CA GLY A 323 14.24 17.00 -7.44
C GLY A 323 14.68 15.62 -6.94
N ARG A 324 14.31 15.23 -5.71
CA ARG A 324 14.49 13.84 -5.25
C ARG A 324 13.56 12.92 -6.03
N THR A 325 13.97 11.68 -6.23
CA THR A 325 13.24 10.72 -7.07
C THR A 325 13.30 9.32 -6.46
N ALA A 326 12.15 8.67 -6.30
CA ALA A 326 12.07 7.23 -6.07
C ALA A 326 11.82 6.52 -7.40
N ASP A 327 12.77 5.69 -7.82
CA ASP A 327 12.65 4.84 -9.00
C ASP A 327 11.76 3.62 -8.68
N PHE A 328 10.77 3.34 -9.52
CA PHE A 328 9.88 2.18 -9.38
C PHE A 328 10.13 1.10 -10.45
N ALA A 329 10.89 1.40 -11.50
CA ALA A 329 11.15 0.46 -12.58
C ALA A 329 11.73 -0.89 -12.09
N PRO A 330 12.74 -0.96 -11.19
CA PRO A 330 13.26 -2.23 -10.67
C PRO A 330 12.20 -3.07 -9.96
N SER A 331 11.24 -2.43 -9.29
CA SER A 331 10.16 -3.07 -8.56
C SER A 331 9.15 -3.69 -9.54
N CYS A 332 8.74 -2.95 -10.57
CA CYS A 332 7.88 -3.45 -11.65
C CYS A 332 8.53 -4.60 -12.45
N MET A 333 9.84 -4.52 -12.72
CA MET A 333 10.59 -5.57 -13.40
C MET A 333 10.55 -6.88 -12.60
N ARG A 334 10.82 -6.81 -11.28
CA ARG A 334 10.77 -7.97 -10.38
C ARG A 334 9.36 -8.56 -10.23
N GLN A 335 8.32 -7.72 -10.27
CA GLN A 335 6.94 -8.20 -10.29
C GLN A 335 6.63 -8.97 -11.58
N GLN A 336 7.00 -8.46 -12.75
CA GLN A 336 6.79 -9.15 -14.03
C GLN A 336 7.47 -10.53 -14.05
N MET A 337 8.73 -10.63 -13.62
CA MET A 337 9.42 -11.92 -13.45
C MET A 337 8.65 -12.87 -12.50
N CYS A 338 8.10 -12.34 -11.41
CA CYS A 338 7.30 -13.13 -10.47
C CYS A 338 5.99 -13.63 -11.12
N LEU A 339 5.33 -12.80 -11.92
CA LEU A 339 4.12 -13.16 -12.68
C LEU A 339 4.40 -14.20 -13.77
N ASP A 340 5.54 -14.12 -14.46
CA ASP A 340 5.97 -15.10 -15.46
C ASP A 340 6.20 -16.49 -14.86
N ALA A 341 6.79 -16.52 -13.66
CA ALA A 341 7.12 -17.75 -12.93
C ALA A 341 5.92 -18.34 -12.17
N ALA A 342 4.88 -17.55 -11.92
CA ALA A 342 3.67 -17.98 -11.20
C ALA A 342 2.87 -19.00 -12.04
N PRO A 343 2.57 -20.20 -11.52
CA PRO A 343 1.76 -21.18 -12.25
C PRO A 343 0.38 -20.66 -12.66
N ARG A 344 -0.19 -21.19 -13.75
CA ARG A 344 -1.58 -20.88 -14.13
C ARG A 344 -2.55 -21.26 -13.00
N GLY A 345 -3.45 -20.36 -12.65
CA GLY A 345 -4.50 -20.59 -11.65
C GLY A 345 -4.06 -20.45 -10.19
N THR A 346 -2.81 -20.10 -9.89
CA THR A 346 -2.40 -19.68 -8.53
C THR A 346 -2.63 -18.18 -8.33
N SER A 347 -2.83 -17.74 -7.08
CA SER A 347 -2.86 -16.32 -6.77
C SER A 347 -1.53 -15.65 -7.14
N VAL A 348 -1.63 -14.47 -7.74
CA VAL A 348 -0.47 -13.60 -8.04
C VAL A 348 -0.27 -12.52 -6.99
N ASP A 349 -1.09 -12.49 -5.94
CA ASP A 349 -1.05 -11.39 -4.98
C ASP A 349 0.25 -11.33 -4.18
N VAL A 350 0.97 -12.45 -4.03
CA VAL A 350 2.36 -12.44 -3.52
C VAL A 350 3.26 -11.54 -4.39
N CYS A 351 3.13 -11.58 -5.72
CA CYS A 351 3.87 -10.70 -6.63
C CYS A 351 3.43 -9.24 -6.48
N ASN A 352 2.13 -8.98 -6.39
CA ASN A 352 1.55 -7.63 -6.24
C ASN A 352 1.91 -6.99 -4.88
N ASN A 353 1.96 -7.79 -3.82
CA ASN A 353 2.34 -7.34 -2.49
C ASN A 353 3.86 -7.09 -2.42
N THR A 354 4.66 -7.94 -3.07
CA THR A 354 6.10 -7.73 -3.28
C THR A 354 6.39 -6.45 -4.07
N LEU A 355 5.60 -6.12 -5.10
CA LEU A 355 5.74 -4.87 -5.86
C LEU A 355 5.67 -3.66 -4.93
N PHE A 356 4.62 -3.58 -4.11
CA PHE A 356 4.41 -2.47 -3.17
C PHE A 356 5.50 -2.37 -2.11
N SER A 357 5.95 -3.49 -1.56
CA SER A 357 7.05 -3.49 -0.60
C SER A 357 8.33 -2.91 -1.22
N ASN A 358 8.65 -3.28 -2.45
CA ASN A 358 9.82 -2.77 -3.16
C ASN A 358 9.67 -1.28 -3.55
N MET A 359 8.49 -0.85 -4.00
CA MET A 359 8.21 0.57 -4.27
C MET A 359 8.27 1.43 -2.99
N SER A 360 7.63 0.98 -1.91
CA SER A 360 7.66 1.69 -0.63
C SER A 360 9.06 1.75 -0.03
N THR A 361 9.89 0.71 -0.23
CA THR A 361 11.31 0.74 0.13
C THR A 361 12.07 1.85 -0.61
N ASN A 362 11.79 2.07 -1.90
CA ASN A 362 12.39 3.16 -2.68
C ASN A 362 11.83 4.53 -2.27
N CYS A 363 10.55 4.63 -1.90
CA CYS A 363 9.99 5.83 -1.27
C CYS A 363 10.73 6.16 0.03
N THR A 364 10.91 5.19 0.92
CA THR A 364 11.60 5.40 2.20
C THR A 364 13.05 5.81 1.98
N SER A 365 13.73 5.18 1.03
CA SER A 365 15.12 5.52 0.69
C SER A 365 15.30 6.93 0.12
N ALA A 366 14.29 7.48 -0.56
CA ALA A 366 14.35 8.82 -1.17
C ALA A 366 13.86 9.93 -0.22
N PHE A 367 12.76 9.69 0.50
CA PHE A 367 11.99 10.73 1.20
C PHE A 367 11.99 10.59 2.72
N GLY A 368 12.59 9.55 3.28
CA GLY A 368 12.52 9.26 4.71
C GLY A 368 11.27 8.45 5.04
N GLN A 369 10.87 8.41 6.30
CA GLN A 369 9.77 7.54 6.76
C GLN A 369 8.41 8.27 6.91
N GLN A 370 8.31 9.55 6.52
CA GLN A 370 7.11 10.37 6.74
C GLN A 370 7.12 11.69 5.96
N GLY A 371 5.96 12.35 5.88
CA GLY A 371 5.79 13.70 5.35
C GLY A 371 5.37 13.72 3.88
N ASP A 372 4.85 14.86 3.41
CA ASP A 372 4.08 15.00 2.17
C ASP A 372 4.66 14.29 0.94
N GLN A 373 6.00 14.30 0.78
CA GLN A 373 6.69 13.66 -0.35
C GLN A 373 6.74 12.13 -0.20
N TYR A 374 6.99 11.62 0.99
CA TYR A 374 6.91 10.20 1.31
C TYR A 374 5.47 9.69 1.19
N ASP A 375 4.51 10.41 1.77
CA ASP A 375 3.09 10.04 1.74
C ASP A 375 2.53 10.04 0.31
N THR A 376 2.93 11.03 -0.50
CA THR A 376 2.59 11.07 -1.93
C THR A 376 3.27 9.94 -2.70
N CYS A 377 4.54 9.62 -2.41
CA CYS A 377 5.23 8.49 -3.02
C CYS A 377 4.55 7.15 -2.72
N LEU A 378 4.18 6.90 -1.45
CA LEU A 378 3.42 5.71 -1.05
C LEU A 378 2.05 5.63 -1.72
N ARG A 379 1.35 6.76 -1.86
CA ARG A 379 0.07 6.82 -2.57
C ARG A 379 0.24 6.44 -4.04
N VAL A 380 1.20 7.04 -4.76
CA VAL A 380 1.50 6.67 -6.16
C VAL A 380 1.85 5.19 -6.28
N ALA A 381 2.66 4.65 -5.36
CA ALA A 381 2.98 3.23 -5.32
C ALA A 381 1.73 2.35 -5.09
N SER A 382 0.82 2.75 -4.19
CA SER A 382 -0.42 2.02 -3.89
C SER A 382 -1.45 2.10 -5.03
N ASP A 383 -1.53 3.25 -5.70
CA ASP A 383 -2.37 3.48 -6.88
C ASP A 383 -1.91 2.59 -8.05
N GLU A 384 -0.60 2.41 -8.25
CA GLU A 384 -0.04 1.47 -9.23
C GLU A 384 -0.43 0.02 -8.91
N ILE A 385 -0.43 -0.42 -7.64
CA ILE A 385 -0.91 -1.78 -7.32
C ILE A 385 -2.41 -1.93 -7.60
N ALA A 386 -3.20 -0.90 -7.30
CA ALA A 386 -4.64 -0.91 -7.59
C ALA A 386 -4.87 -1.02 -9.10
N TRP A 387 -4.09 -0.31 -9.91
CA TRP A 387 -4.12 -0.43 -11.36
C TRP A 387 -3.69 -1.83 -11.82
N VAL A 388 -2.56 -2.35 -11.33
CA VAL A 388 -2.03 -3.65 -11.75
C VAL A 388 -2.98 -4.80 -11.38
N LYS A 389 -3.55 -4.79 -10.16
CA LYS A 389 -4.57 -5.76 -9.73
C LYS A 389 -5.84 -5.73 -10.59
N ALA A 390 -6.17 -4.59 -11.20
CA ALA A 390 -7.37 -4.43 -12.02
C ALA A 390 -7.14 -4.67 -13.53
N ASN A 391 -5.93 -4.41 -14.06
CA ASN A 391 -5.69 -4.32 -15.51
C ASN A 391 -4.63 -5.29 -16.04
N MET A 392 -3.71 -5.80 -15.20
CA MET A 392 -2.59 -6.59 -15.70
C MET A 392 -2.97 -8.05 -15.89
N LEU A 393 -2.57 -8.64 -17.02
CA LEU A 393 -2.71 -10.07 -17.28
C LEU A 393 -1.90 -10.87 -16.25
N THR A 394 -2.55 -11.85 -15.62
CA THR A 394 -1.97 -12.67 -14.55
C THR A 394 -1.59 -14.06 -15.06
N GLY A 395 -0.50 -14.63 -14.51
CA GLY A 395 0.04 -15.94 -14.90
C GLY A 395 1.12 -15.90 -15.99
N PRO A 396 1.56 -17.09 -16.47
CA PRO A 396 2.71 -17.25 -17.35
C PRO A 396 2.56 -16.60 -18.72
N LEU A 397 3.70 -16.21 -19.31
CA LEU A 397 3.80 -15.72 -20.67
C LEU A 397 3.09 -16.63 -21.69
N CYS A 398 2.26 -16.00 -22.51
CA CYS A 398 1.47 -16.63 -23.56
C CYS A 398 1.23 -15.64 -24.70
N GLN A 399 1.08 -16.16 -25.92
CA GLN A 399 0.79 -15.34 -27.09
C GLN A 399 -0.69 -14.86 -27.01
N PRO A 400 -0.99 -13.55 -27.02
CA PRO A 400 -2.36 -13.07 -26.98
C PRO A 400 -3.15 -13.49 -28.23
N ILE A 401 -4.42 -13.83 -28.06
CA ILE A 401 -5.32 -14.19 -29.15
C ILE A 401 -6.00 -12.91 -29.65
N THR A 402 -5.78 -12.57 -30.92
CA THR A 402 -6.51 -11.50 -31.63
C THR A 402 -7.70 -12.09 -32.41
N PRO A 403 -8.68 -11.28 -32.86
CA PRO A 403 -9.80 -11.77 -33.70
C PRO A 403 -9.37 -12.42 -35.03
N THR A 404 -8.14 -12.17 -35.49
CA THR A 404 -7.57 -12.77 -36.71
C THR A 404 -6.67 -13.98 -36.43
N THR A 405 -6.49 -14.35 -35.15
CA THR A 405 -5.61 -15.46 -34.74
C THR A 405 -6.26 -16.82 -35.01
N ASN A 406 -5.65 -17.63 -35.87
CA ASN A 406 -6.08 -19.00 -36.11
C ASN A 406 -5.53 -19.95 -35.03
N THR A 407 -6.27 -20.08 -33.93
CA THR A 407 -5.93 -20.93 -32.77
C THR A 407 -5.86 -22.44 -33.06
N ARG A 408 -6.18 -22.89 -34.28
CA ARG A 408 -6.00 -24.30 -34.72
C ARG A 408 -4.57 -24.62 -35.15
N LEU A 409 -3.74 -23.61 -35.37
CA LEU A 409 -2.31 -23.74 -35.63
C LEU A 409 -1.55 -23.32 -34.37
N LEU A 410 -0.35 -23.87 -34.14
CA LEU A 410 0.54 -23.32 -33.11
C LEU A 410 1.15 -21.99 -33.61
N PRO A 411 1.43 -21.04 -32.70
CA PRO A 411 2.26 -19.89 -33.00
C PRO A 411 3.58 -20.27 -33.70
N SER A 412 3.98 -19.52 -34.72
CA SER A 412 5.21 -19.78 -35.50
C SER A 412 6.51 -19.61 -34.70
N ASN A 413 6.42 -19.00 -33.52
CA ASN A 413 7.49 -18.84 -32.52
C ASN A 413 7.44 -19.92 -31.41
N ASN A 414 6.75 -21.04 -31.63
CA ASN A 414 6.57 -22.16 -30.67
C ASN A 414 5.90 -21.81 -29.33
N ASN A 415 5.42 -20.58 -29.15
CA ASN A 415 4.69 -20.17 -27.95
C ASN A 415 3.35 -20.91 -27.82
N ARG A 416 2.74 -20.82 -26.64
CA ARG A 416 1.33 -21.22 -26.44
C ARG A 416 0.45 -19.98 -26.49
N TYR A 417 -0.71 -20.07 -27.13
CA TYR A 417 -1.72 -19.03 -26.99
C TYR A 417 -2.20 -18.91 -25.54
N CYS A 418 -2.64 -17.70 -25.16
CA CYS A 418 -3.33 -17.47 -23.91
C CYS A 418 -4.68 -18.21 -23.93
N GLU A 419 -4.89 -19.12 -23.00
CA GLU A 419 -6.20 -19.74 -22.81
C GLU A 419 -7.15 -18.70 -22.23
N THR A 420 -8.26 -18.44 -22.93
CA THR A 420 -9.38 -17.69 -22.37
C THR A 420 -10.03 -18.55 -21.28
N THR A 421 -9.88 -18.15 -20.02
CA THR A 421 -10.73 -18.66 -18.93
C THR A 421 -12.19 -18.38 -19.26
N ASN A 422 -12.97 -19.45 -19.45
CA ASN A 422 -14.43 -19.43 -19.43
C ASN A 422 -14.92 -19.55 -17.99
#